data_AF-A0A963WHV5-F1
#
_entry.id   AF-A0A963WHV5-F1
#
_cell.length_a   1.000
_cell.length_b   1.000
_cell.length_c   1.000
_cell.angle_alpha   90.00
_cell.angle_beta   90.00
_cell.angle_gamma   90.00
#
_symmetry.space_group_name_H-M   'P 1'
#
loop_
_entity.id
_entity.type
_entity.pdbx_description
1 polymer ?
#
loop_
_entity_poly.entity_id
_entity_poly.type
_entity_poly.pdbx_seq_one_letter_code
_entity_poly.pdbx_strand_id
1 'polypeptide(L)'
;MGRLANQVRADRAIRDAARGAFETRMSQVRQDLEARGIAGRVADRLGAEARDAMNVAMEVAEQNKGVVAGTVAALALWFLRNPIIAWLEGLLGQEAETDEQGDSQSE
;
A
#
# COMPACT_ATOMS: atom_id res chain seq x y z
N MET A 1 -34.65 -27.61 11.95
CA MET A 1 -33.21 -27.25 11.95
C MET A 1 -32.32 -28.23 11.18
N GLY A 2 -32.63 -29.53 11.09
CA GLY A 2 -31.77 -30.52 10.38
C GLY A 2 -31.61 -30.33 8.87
N ARG A 3 -32.61 -29.78 8.15
CA ARG A 3 -32.51 -29.55 6.70
C ARG A 3 -31.46 -28.51 6.33
N LEU A 4 -31.46 -27.36 7.01
CA LEU A 4 -30.44 -26.30 6.82
C LEU A 4 -29.03 -26.81 7.14
N ALA A 5 -28.87 -27.55 8.24
CA ALA A 5 -27.58 -28.13 8.60
C ALA A 5 -27.06 -29.13 7.55
N ASN A 6 -27.96 -29.92 6.95
CA ASN A 6 -27.61 -30.83 5.86
C ASN A 6 -27.26 -30.09 4.58
N GLN A 7 -27.96 -28.99 4.28
CA GLN A 7 -27.74 -28.15 3.11
C GLN A 7 -26.39 -27.44 3.17
N VAL A 8 -26.06 -26.83 4.32
CA VAL A 8 -24.74 -26.21 4.55
C VAL A 8 -23.60 -27.24 4.44
N ARG A 9 -23.83 -28.48 4.88
CA ARG A 9 -22.82 -29.55 4.74
C ARG A 9 -22.61 -29.96 3.29
N ALA A 10 -23.69 -30.05 2.50
CA ALA A 10 -23.61 -30.34 1.08
C ALA A 10 -22.91 -29.21 0.31
N ASP A 11 -23.24 -27.94 0.61
CA ASP A 11 -22.63 -26.78 -0.04
C ASP A 11 -21.12 -26.68 0.25
N ARG A 12 -20.70 -26.98 1.49
CA ARG A 12 -19.28 -27.05 1.85
C ARG A 12 -18.55 -28.16 1.08
N ALA A 13 -19.15 -29.35 0.99
CA ALA A 13 -18.56 -30.46 0.25
C ALA A 13 -18.36 -30.11 -1.24
N ILE A 14 -19.32 -29.42 -1.86
CA ILE A 14 -19.21 -28.97 -3.25
C ILE A 14 -18.08 -27.94 -3.40
N ARG A 15 -18.02 -26.95 -2.50
CA ARG A 15 -16.97 -25.92 -2.52
C ARG A 15 -15.59 -26.53 -2.35
N ASP A 16 -15.44 -27.43 -1.39
CA ASP A 16 -14.14 -28.03 -1.07
C ASP A 16 -13.70 -29.00 -2.18
N ALA A 17 -14.63 -29.69 -2.84
CA ALA A 17 -14.35 -30.48 -4.04
C ALA A 17 -13.90 -29.59 -5.22
N ALA A 18 -14.58 -28.46 -5.47
CA ALA A 18 -14.20 -27.52 -6.51
C ALA A 18 -12.82 -26.89 -6.23
N ARG A 19 -12.56 -26.54 -4.96
CA ARG A 19 -11.28 -26.01 -4.50
C ARG A 19 -10.16 -27.03 -4.67
N GLY A 20 -10.36 -28.29 -4.26
CA GLY A 20 -9.36 -29.34 -4.42
C GLY A 20 -9.03 -29.61 -5.89
N ALA A 21 -10.03 -29.61 -6.77
CA ALA A 21 -9.81 -29.75 -8.21
C ALA A 21 -9.07 -28.54 -8.82
N PHE A 22 -9.30 -27.33 -8.31
CA PHE A 22 -8.56 -26.13 -8.70
C PHE A 22 -7.11 -26.17 -8.21
N GLU A 23 -6.88 -26.48 -6.93
CA GLU A 23 -5.54 -26.57 -6.34
C GLU A 23 -4.69 -27.64 -7.04
N THR A 24 -5.28 -28.79 -7.38
CA THR A 24 -4.61 -29.85 -8.15
C THR A 24 -4.20 -29.38 -9.55
N ARG A 25 -5.06 -28.64 -10.26
CA ARG A 25 -4.71 -28.08 -11.56
C ARG A 25 -3.65 -26.98 -11.45
N MET A 26 -3.75 -26.14 -10.42
CA MET A 26 -2.78 -25.08 -10.15
C MET A 26 -1.40 -25.67 -9.84
N SER A 27 -1.31 -26.77 -9.08
CA SER A 27 -0.04 -27.43 -8.79
C SER A 27 0.58 -28.06 -10.03
N GLN A 28 -0.24 -28.67 -10.91
CA GLN A 28 0.23 -29.22 -12.19
C GLN A 28 0.74 -28.11 -13.13
N VAL A 29 0.04 -26.98 -13.21
CA VAL A 29 0.48 -25.82 -13.99
C VAL A 29 1.78 -25.24 -13.43
N ARG A 30 1.90 -25.13 -12.10
CA ARG A 30 3.15 -24.68 -11.45
C ARG A 30 4.31 -25.62 -11.76
N GLN A 31 4.10 -26.93 -11.66
CA GLN A 31 5.12 -27.93 -12.00
C GLN A 31 5.51 -27.88 -13.49
N ASP A 32 4.56 -27.68 -14.40
CA ASP A 32 4.87 -27.52 -15.83
C ASP A 32 5.62 -26.21 -16.12
N LEU A 33 5.31 -25.13 -15.39
CA LEU A 33 6.01 -23.83 -15.47
C LEU A 33 7.39 -23.81 -14.79
N GLU A 34 7.64 -24.71 -13.85
CA GLU A 34 8.97 -24.91 -13.26
C GLU A 34 9.81 -25.85 -14.15
N ALA A 35 9.20 -26.89 -14.71
CA ALA A 35 9.86 -27.85 -15.61
C ALA A 35 10.17 -27.25 -16.98
N ARG A 36 9.28 -26.43 -17.53
CA ARG A 36 9.57 -25.59 -18.70
C ARG A 36 10.02 -24.24 -18.14
N GLY A 37 11.25 -23.78 -18.41
CA GLY A 37 11.79 -22.48 -17.95
C GLY A 37 11.05 -21.22 -18.45
N ILE A 38 9.73 -21.19 -18.33
CA ILE A 38 8.79 -20.12 -18.66
C ILE A 38 8.77 -19.11 -17.52
N ALA A 39 8.93 -19.54 -16.27
CA ALA A 39 9.04 -18.64 -15.12
C ALA A 39 10.14 -17.58 -15.31
N GLY A 40 11.32 -17.98 -15.83
CA GLY A 40 12.40 -17.05 -16.18
C GLY A 40 11.99 -16.06 -17.28
N ARG A 41 11.32 -16.52 -18.34
CA ARG A 41 10.85 -15.67 -19.44
C ARG A 41 9.70 -14.74 -19.06
N VAL A 42 8.84 -15.15 -18.12
CA VAL A 42 7.77 -14.32 -17.57
C VAL A 42 8.35 -13.28 -16.62
N ALA A 43 9.33 -13.64 -15.79
CA ALA A 43 10.07 -12.68 -14.97
C ALA A 43 10.83 -11.66 -15.83
N ASP A 44 11.48 -12.10 -16.92
CA ASP A 44 12.14 -11.21 -17.87
C ASP A 44 11.13 -10.31 -18.59
N ARG A 45 9.96 -10.82 -18.97
CA ARG A 45 8.88 -9.99 -19.55
C ARG A 45 8.34 -8.97 -18.57
N LEU A 46 8.05 -9.37 -17.33
CA LEU A 46 7.61 -8.46 -16.27
C LEU A 46 8.67 -7.41 -15.97
N GLY A 47 9.96 -7.79 -15.96
CA GLY A 47 11.07 -6.86 -15.77
C GLY A 47 11.25 -5.89 -16.93
N ALA A 48 11.12 -6.35 -18.17
CA ALA A 48 11.16 -5.51 -19.36
C ALA A 48 9.95 -4.55 -19.41
N GLU A 49 8.75 -5.04 -19.13
CA GLU A 49 7.51 -4.26 -19.13
C GLU A 49 7.48 -3.25 -17.97
N ALA A 50 8.03 -3.61 -16.81
CA ALA A 50 8.23 -2.67 -15.70
C ALA A 50 9.25 -1.58 -16.05
N ARG A 51 10.33 -1.91 -16.77
CA ARG A 51 11.31 -0.91 -17.23
C ARG A 51 10.71 0.04 -18.26
N ASP A 52 9.93 -0.46 -19.22
CA ASP A 52 9.25 0.38 -20.20
C ASP A 52 8.21 1.28 -19.53
N ALA A 53 7.41 0.75 -18.60
CA ALA A 53 6.48 1.56 -17.82
C ALA A 53 7.20 2.63 -16.99
N MET A 54 8.39 2.30 -16.45
CA MET A 54 9.22 3.25 -15.71
C MET A 54 9.80 4.35 -16.62
N ASN A 55 10.24 3.99 -17.82
CA ASN A 55 10.72 4.95 -18.82
C ASN A 55 9.60 5.92 -19.23
N VAL A 56 8.39 5.41 -19.49
CA VAL A 56 7.22 6.25 -19.79
C VAL A 56 6.86 7.14 -18.61
N ALA A 57 6.92 6.63 -17.38
CA ALA A 57 6.69 7.43 -16.18
C ALA A 57 7.74 8.54 -16.01
N MET A 58 9.02 8.25 -16.31
CA MET A 58 10.09 9.25 -16.32
C MET A 58 9.87 10.31 -17.40
N GLU A 59 9.46 9.91 -18.60
CA GLU A 59 9.18 10.85 -19.69
C GLU A 59 7.98 11.77 -19.38
N VAL A 60 6.91 11.23 -18.80
CA VAL A 60 5.78 12.03 -18.30
C VAL A 60 6.22 12.97 -17.17
N ALA A 61 7.09 12.50 -16.28
CA ALA A 61 7.67 13.33 -15.23
C ALA A 61 8.57 14.44 -15.80
N GLU A 62 9.27 14.22 -16.90
CA GLU A 62 10.07 15.24 -17.58
C GLU A 62 9.24 16.27 -18.32
N GLN A 63 8.15 15.86 -18.96
CA GLN A 63 7.24 16.77 -19.66
C GLN A 63 6.41 17.62 -18.68
N ASN A 64 6.06 17.08 -17.51
CA ASN A 64 5.19 17.73 -16.52
C ASN A 64 5.85 17.84 -15.14
N LYS A 65 7.13 18.26 -15.11
CA LYS A 65 7.94 18.38 -13.88
C LYS A 65 7.23 19.13 -12.77
N GLY A 66 6.51 20.21 -13.08
CA GLY A 66 5.79 21.00 -12.09
C GLY A 66 4.62 20.26 -11.43
N VAL A 67 3.83 19.52 -12.21
CA VAL A 67 2.67 18.77 -11.70
C VAL A 67 3.11 17.54 -10.91
N VAL A 68 4.12 16.81 -11.41
CA VAL A 68 4.64 15.63 -10.73
C VAL A 68 5.40 16.02 -9.45
N ALA A 69 6.29 17.02 -9.51
CA ALA A 69 6.97 17.51 -8.32
C ALA A 69 5.98 18.09 -7.30
N GLY A 70 4.95 18.81 -7.76
CA GLY A 70 3.90 19.36 -6.91
C GLY A 70 3.10 18.27 -6.18
N THR A 71 2.69 17.22 -6.89
CA THR A 71 1.94 16.11 -6.28
C THR A 71 2.80 15.29 -5.33
N VAL A 72 4.06 15.01 -5.67
CA VAL A 72 5.01 14.35 -4.76
C VAL A 72 5.26 15.19 -3.50
N ALA A 73 5.49 16.50 -3.67
CA ALA A 73 5.68 17.42 -2.54
C ALA A 73 4.41 17.50 -1.67
N ALA A 74 3.23 17.57 -2.27
CA ALA A 74 1.96 17.59 -1.54
C ALA A 74 1.73 16.29 -0.75
N LEU A 75 2.06 15.14 -1.34
CA LEU A 75 1.99 13.85 -0.65
C LEU A 75 3.01 13.78 0.50
N ALA A 76 4.24 14.24 0.27
CA ALA A 76 5.26 14.29 1.30
C ALA A 76 4.83 15.19 2.47
N LEU A 77 4.32 16.39 2.19
CA LEU A 77 3.76 17.31 3.18
C LEU A 77 2.56 16.71 3.92
N TRP A 78 1.67 16.00 3.22
CA TRP A 78 0.53 15.34 3.85
C TRP A 78 0.94 14.22 4.80
N PHE A 79 1.93 13.41 4.41
CA PHE A 79 2.47 12.35 5.26
C PHE A 79 3.25 12.91 6.46
N LEU A 80 4.06 13.94 6.23
CA LEU A 80 4.85 14.61 7.27
C LEU A 80 4.06 15.73 7.99
N ARG A 81 2.75 15.86 7.79
CA ARG A 81 1.97 16.97 8.37
C ARG A 81 2.16 17.09 9.88
N ASN A 82 2.18 15.97 10.60
CA ASN A 82 2.32 15.95 12.05
C ASN A 82 3.73 16.36 12.53
N PRO A 83 4.84 15.75 12.02
CA PRO A 83 6.18 16.20 12.39
C PRO A 83 6.50 17.63 11.92
N ILE A 84 5.94 18.09 10.78
CA ILE A 84 6.13 19.47 10.30
C ILE A 84 5.46 20.46 11.24
N ILE A 85 4.23 20.20 11.69
CA ILE A 85 3.52 21.06 12.64
C ILE A 85 4.24 21.10 14.00
N ALA A 86 4.65 19.94 14.53
CA ALA A 86 5.39 19.89 15.80
C ALA A 86 6.73 20.65 15.73
N TRP A 87 7.41 20.61 14.58
CA TRP A 87 8.64 21.38 14.36
C TRP A 87 8.36 22.89 14.26
N LEU A 88 7.29 23.29 13.56
CA LEU A 88 6.84 24.69 13.47
C LEU A 88 6.42 25.25 14.84
N GLU A 89 5.68 24.49 15.63
CA GLU A 89 5.29 24.86 17.00
C GLU A 89 6.50 25.00 17.91
N GLY A 90 7.51 24.12 17.80
CA GLY A 90 8.76 24.27 18.53
C GLY A 90 9.59 25.49 18.12
N LEU A 91 9.47 25.93 16.86
CA LEU A 91 10.19 27.09 16.33
C LEU A 91 9.46 28.42 16.63
N LEU A 92 8.13 28.40 16.70
CA LEU A 92 7.25 29.55 16.95
C LEU A 92 6.86 29.68 18.43
N GLY A 93 6.96 28.61 19.23
CA GLY A 93 6.56 28.55 20.63
C GLY A 93 7.56 29.14 21.62
N GLN A 94 8.70 29.66 21.16
CA GLN A 94 9.69 30.31 22.02
C GLN A 94 9.26 31.71 22.53
N GLU A 95 8.10 32.22 22.09
CA GLU A 95 7.62 33.57 22.46
C GLU A 95 6.36 33.57 23.37
N ALA A 96 5.90 32.42 23.86
CA ALA A 96 4.65 32.33 24.64
C ALA A 96 4.81 31.77 26.07
N GLU A 97 5.94 32.05 26.74
CA GLU A 97 6.11 31.82 28.18
C GLU A 97 6.48 33.12 28.91
N THR A 98 5.50 34.01 29.08
CA THR A 98 5.42 35.11 30.06
C THR A 98 4.00 35.66 29.86
N ASP A 99 3.00 35.45 30.71
CA ASP A 99 2.95 35.66 32.14
C ASP A 99 1.78 34.85 32.74
N GLU A 100 2.06 33.76 33.45
CA GLU A 100 1.14 33.23 34.46
C GLU A 100 1.95 32.77 35.67
N GLN A 101 2.36 33.73 36.50
CA GLN A 101 2.76 33.50 37.89
C GLN A 101 2.85 34.83 38.65
N GLY A 102 1.82 35.10 39.44
CA GLY A 102 1.70 36.26 40.31
C GLY A 102 0.52 36.05 41.26
N ASP A 103 0.64 34.96 42.02
CA ASP A 103 -0.26 34.52 43.07
C ASP A 103 -0.61 35.63 44.08
N SER A 104 -1.79 35.44 44.65
CA SER A 104 -2.37 36.07 45.83
C SER A 104 -1.39 36.60 46.89
N GLN A 105 -1.63 37.84 47.34
CA GLN A 105 -1.60 38.34 48.73
C GLN A 105 -1.18 39.81 48.78
N SER A 106 -2.05 40.67 49.34
CA SER A 106 -1.73 41.46 50.54
C SER A 106 -2.79 42.55 50.77
N GLU A 107 -3.47 42.43 51.92
CA GLU A 107 -4.07 43.45 52.82
C GLU A 107 -5.05 44.53 52.28
#